data_AF-A0A022MPL8-F1
#
_entry.id   AF-A0A022MPL8-F1
#
_cell.length_a   1.000
_cell.length_b   1.000
_cell.length_c   1.000
_cell.angle_alpha   90.00
_cell.angle_beta   90.00
_cell.angle_gamma   90.00
#
_symmetry.space_group_name_H-M   'P 1'
#
loop_
_entity.id
_entity.type
_entity.pdbx_description
1 polymer ?
#
loop_
_entity_poly.entity_id
_entity_poly.type
_entity_poly.pdbx_seq_one_letter_code
_entity_poly.pdbx_strand_id
1 'polypeptide(L)'
;MLKAESDFDPNLSDPAKDEYGIARWTPRVLRWWIRPDGRPEATVPRPPFPARVSIPAMGRYLCFIAPNLAPGLPGDRRVLIAAAYRTSFRKVNDAGGVPPKYRDYCARVAHYLKEYTPPGRR
;
A
#
# COMPACT_ATOMS: atom_id res chain seq x y z
N MET A 1 -0.28 7.16 -3.36
CA MET A 1 0.22 6.17 -2.39
C MET A 1 1.56 6.62 -1.82
N LEU A 2 2.68 6.52 -2.55
CA LEU A 2 4.04 6.76 -2.02
C LEU A 2 4.23 8.10 -1.29
N LYS A 3 3.68 9.21 -1.83
CA LYS A 3 3.66 10.52 -1.15
C LYS A 3 3.00 10.47 0.24
N ALA A 4 1.87 9.76 0.36
CA ALA A 4 1.17 9.62 1.64
C ALA A 4 1.81 8.59 2.59
N GLU A 5 2.55 7.62 2.04
CA GLU A 5 3.33 6.67 2.83
C GLU A 5 4.55 7.36 3.42
N SER A 6 5.53 7.74 2.61
CA SER A 6 6.84 8.18 3.10
C SER A 6 7.23 9.59 2.67
N ASP A 7 6.34 10.36 2.04
CA ASP A 7 6.72 11.59 1.35
C ASP A 7 7.82 11.39 0.29
N PHE A 8 7.81 10.22 -0.35
CA PHE A 8 8.87 9.74 -1.25
C PHE A 8 10.24 9.52 -0.60
N ASP A 9 10.36 9.53 0.73
CA ASP A 9 11.62 9.22 1.42
C ASP A 9 12.02 7.74 1.19
N PRO A 10 13.11 7.46 0.44
CA PRO A 10 13.58 6.09 0.22
C PRO A 10 14.30 5.50 1.43
N ASN A 11 14.69 6.33 2.39
CA ASN A 11 15.48 5.98 3.57
C ASN A 11 14.64 5.93 4.85
N LEU A 12 13.31 6.09 4.74
CA LEU A 12 12.40 6.03 5.88
C LEU A 12 12.66 4.78 6.72
N SER A 13 12.82 4.98 8.02
CA SER A 13 13.03 3.92 9.00
C SER A 13 12.16 4.21 10.22
N ASP A 14 11.16 3.38 10.46
CA ASP A 14 10.29 3.42 11.63
C ASP A 14 10.36 2.05 12.34
N PRO A 15 11.45 1.76 13.11
CA PRO A 15 11.63 0.48 13.78
C PRO A 15 10.52 0.16 14.78
N ALA A 16 9.90 1.19 15.39
CA ALA A 16 8.79 1.02 16.32
C ALA A 16 7.55 0.40 15.66
N LYS A 17 7.39 0.59 14.34
CA LYS A 17 6.31 -0.04 13.55
C LYS A 17 6.79 -1.14 12.61
N ASP A 18 8.09 -1.43 12.62
CA ASP A 18 8.74 -2.35 11.67
C ASP A 18 8.50 -1.93 10.21
N GLU A 19 8.47 -0.62 9.90
CA GLU A 19 8.17 -0.08 8.57
C GLU A 19 9.39 0.64 7.96
N TYR A 20 9.72 0.31 6.70
CA TYR A 20 10.92 0.85 6.03
C TYR A 20 10.72 1.23 4.57
N GLY A 21 11.51 2.20 4.12
CA GLY A 21 11.66 2.66 2.74
C GLY A 21 10.44 3.40 2.18
N ILE A 22 10.51 3.69 0.88
CA ILE A 22 9.55 4.56 0.17
C ILE A 22 8.07 4.10 0.23
N ALA A 23 7.86 2.83 0.53
CA ALA A 23 6.52 2.23 0.61
C ALA A 23 6.15 1.82 2.05
N ARG A 24 6.99 2.09 3.06
CA ARG A 24 6.75 1.68 4.47
C ARG A 24 6.47 0.18 4.60
N TRP A 25 7.28 -0.63 3.93
CA TRP A 25 7.14 -2.09 3.99
C TRP A 25 7.49 -2.62 5.37
N THR A 26 6.66 -3.53 5.88
CA THR A 26 7.15 -4.48 6.87
C THR A 26 7.92 -5.61 6.18
N PRO A 27 9.08 -6.03 6.73
CA PRO A 27 9.88 -7.12 6.17
C PRO A 27 9.07 -8.40 5.86
N ARG A 28 8.16 -8.76 6.78
CA ARG A 28 7.35 -9.99 6.68
C ARG A 28 6.35 -9.94 5.52
N VAL A 29 5.78 -8.77 5.24
CA VAL A 29 4.84 -8.61 4.11
C VAL A 29 5.63 -8.51 2.80
N LEU A 30 6.71 -7.73 2.77
CA LEU A 30 7.51 -7.53 1.57
C LEU A 30 8.05 -8.84 0.99
N ARG A 31 8.41 -9.81 1.86
CA ARG A 31 8.81 -11.18 1.47
C ARG A 31 7.90 -11.79 0.39
N TRP A 32 6.59 -11.53 0.42
CA TRP A 32 5.63 -12.10 -0.53
C TRP A 32 5.57 -11.40 -1.89
N TRP A 33 6.11 -10.18 -2.00
CA TRP A 33 5.88 -9.30 -3.16
C TRP A 33 7.16 -8.86 -3.87
N ILE A 34 8.33 -9.15 -3.31
CA ILE A 34 9.64 -8.84 -3.92
C ILE A 34 9.76 -9.49 -5.30
N ARG A 35 9.42 -10.77 -5.41
CA ARG A 35 9.71 -11.55 -6.60
C ARG A 35 8.68 -11.29 -7.70
N PRO A 36 9.10 -11.20 -8.97
CA PRO A 36 8.19 -11.03 -10.10
C PRO A 36 7.40 -12.30 -10.43
N ASP A 37 7.86 -13.47 -10.02
CA ASP A 37 7.23 -14.78 -10.28
C ASP A 37 6.07 -15.12 -9.32
N GLY A 38 5.72 -14.20 -8.42
CA GLY A 38 4.63 -14.38 -7.45
C GLY A 38 4.96 -15.35 -6.31
N ARG A 39 6.16 -15.93 -6.25
CA ARG A 39 6.61 -16.73 -5.12
C ARG A 39 7.13 -15.82 -3.99
N PRO A 40 7.00 -16.20 -2.73
CA PRO A 40 7.68 -15.49 -1.66
C PRO A 40 9.19 -15.74 -1.69
N GLU A 41 9.97 -14.78 -1.22
CA GLU A 41 11.38 -14.99 -0.90
C GLU A 41 11.55 -16.07 0.17
N ALA A 42 12.62 -16.85 0.11
CA ALA A 42 12.84 -17.94 1.07
C ALA A 42 12.96 -17.40 2.50
N THR A 43 13.73 -16.32 2.65
CA THR A 43 13.98 -15.64 3.94
C THR A 43 13.25 -14.30 4.01
N VAL A 44 13.10 -13.78 5.23
CA VAL A 44 12.58 -12.42 5.43
C VAL A 44 13.67 -11.41 5.03
N PRO A 45 13.40 -10.50 4.07
CA PRO A 45 14.39 -9.50 3.65
C PRO A 45 14.67 -8.52 4.79
N ARG A 46 15.88 -7.94 4.82
CA ARG A 46 16.26 -6.91 5.81
C ARG A 46 16.35 -5.54 5.13
N PRO A 47 15.96 -4.45 5.81
CA PRO A 47 16.17 -3.10 5.29
C PRO A 47 17.68 -2.83 5.09
N PRO A 48 18.05 -1.88 4.21
CA PRO A 48 17.16 -0.98 3.46
C PRO A 48 16.43 -1.66 2.30
N PHE A 49 15.26 -1.12 1.92
CA PHE A 49 14.46 -1.60 0.79
C PHE A 49 14.47 -0.59 -0.36
N PRO A 50 15.38 -0.77 -1.36
CA PRO A 50 15.56 0.19 -2.44
C PRO A 50 14.28 0.45 -3.23
N ALA A 51 14.09 1.66 -3.75
CA ALA A 51 12.90 2.03 -4.53
C ALA A 51 12.61 1.08 -5.70
N ARG A 52 13.67 0.60 -6.40
CA ARG A 52 13.57 -0.38 -7.50
C ARG A 52 12.94 -1.72 -7.09
N VAL A 53 13.02 -2.08 -5.80
CA VAL A 53 12.39 -3.27 -5.23
C VAL A 53 11.01 -2.91 -4.68
N SER A 54 10.95 -1.84 -3.88
CA SER A 54 9.77 -1.43 -3.14
C SER A 54 8.59 -1.04 -4.04
N ILE A 55 8.83 -0.31 -5.12
CA ILE A 55 7.76 0.21 -5.99
C ILE A 55 7.11 -0.92 -6.81
N PRO A 56 7.84 -1.81 -7.51
CA PRO A 56 7.21 -2.94 -8.19
C PRO A 56 6.51 -3.89 -7.23
N ALA A 57 7.08 -4.15 -6.05
CA ALA A 57 6.43 -4.95 -5.02
C ALA A 57 5.09 -4.33 -4.57
N MET A 58 5.03 -2.99 -4.46
CA MET A 58 3.79 -2.30 -4.08
C MET A 58 2.74 -2.51 -5.17
N GLY A 59 3.11 -2.31 -6.44
CA GLY A 59 2.23 -2.57 -7.57
C GLY A 59 1.61 -3.98 -7.54
N ARG A 60 2.45 -5.02 -7.32
CA ARG A 60 1.96 -6.40 -7.22
C ARG A 60 0.99 -6.60 -6.06
N TYR A 61 1.30 -6.03 -4.89
CA TYR A 61 0.42 -6.17 -3.73
C TYR A 61 -0.91 -5.44 -3.93
N LEU A 62 -0.90 -4.25 -4.54
CA LEU A 62 -2.13 -3.52 -4.86
C LEU A 62 -2.98 -4.29 -5.89
N CYS A 63 -2.35 -4.91 -6.90
CA CYS A 63 -3.05 -5.78 -7.86
C CYS A 63 -3.65 -7.03 -7.19
N PHE A 64 -3.04 -7.56 -6.14
CA PHE A 64 -3.63 -8.64 -5.34
C PHE A 64 -4.80 -8.14 -4.47
N ILE A 65 -4.68 -6.96 -3.86
CA ILE A 65 -5.73 -6.38 -3.02
C ILE A 65 -7.00 -6.06 -3.82
N ALA A 66 -6.85 -5.45 -5.00
CA ALA A 66 -7.96 -4.91 -5.78
C ALA A 66 -9.11 -5.90 -6.06
N PRO A 67 -8.87 -7.14 -6.52
CA PRO A 67 -9.94 -8.13 -6.74
C PRO A 67 -10.45 -8.77 -5.44
N ASN A 68 -9.73 -8.69 -4.33
CA ASN A 68 -10.13 -9.29 -3.04
C ASN A 68 -11.02 -8.37 -2.18
N LEU A 69 -11.15 -7.10 -2.56
CA LEU A 69 -12.11 -6.19 -1.94
C LEU A 69 -13.53 -6.53 -2.38
N ALA A 70 -14.46 -6.56 -1.44
CA ALA A 70 -15.86 -6.90 -1.69
C ALA A 70 -16.47 -6.01 -2.79
N PRO A 71 -17.33 -6.58 -3.66
CA PRO A 71 -18.07 -5.78 -4.64
C PRO A 71 -19.04 -4.84 -3.92
N GLY A 72 -19.29 -3.66 -4.48
CA GLY A 72 -20.29 -2.72 -3.95
C GLY A 72 -19.87 -1.91 -2.72
N LEU A 73 -18.64 -2.04 -2.23
CA LEU A 73 -18.12 -1.15 -1.19
C LEU A 73 -18.22 0.33 -1.63
N PRO A 74 -18.78 1.21 -0.80
CA PRO A 74 -18.96 2.61 -1.15
C PRO A 74 -17.61 3.36 -1.20
N GLY A 75 -17.57 4.42 -2.01
CA GLY A 75 -16.44 5.33 -2.13
C GLY A 75 -15.48 5.02 -3.29
N ASP A 76 -14.39 5.78 -3.36
CA ASP A 76 -13.37 5.62 -4.41
C ASP A 76 -12.58 4.30 -4.19
N ARG A 77 -12.63 3.41 -5.19
CA ARG A 77 -11.96 2.11 -5.14
C ARG A 77 -10.45 2.24 -4.89
N ARG A 78 -9.78 3.27 -5.40
CA ARG A 78 -8.35 3.52 -5.17
C ARG A 78 -8.06 3.84 -3.71
N VAL A 79 -8.98 4.55 -3.04
CA VAL A 79 -8.87 4.87 -1.61
C VAL A 79 -9.12 3.63 -0.75
N LEU A 80 -10.06 2.76 -1.14
CA LEU A 80 -10.28 1.48 -0.47
C LEU A 80 -9.06 0.55 -0.58
N ILE A 81 -8.43 0.50 -1.77
CA ILE A 81 -7.18 -0.24 -1.99
C ILE A 81 -6.06 0.32 -1.09
N ALA A 82 -5.95 1.63 -0.95
CA ALA A 82 -4.99 2.28 -0.06
C ALA A 82 -5.24 1.93 1.42
N ALA A 83 -6.50 1.93 1.86
CA ALA A 83 -6.86 1.50 3.22
C ALA A 83 -6.44 0.05 3.47
N ALA A 84 -6.70 -0.83 2.50
CA ALA A 84 -6.32 -2.24 2.57
C ALA A 84 -4.81 -2.45 2.58
N TYR A 85 -4.02 -1.60 1.91
CA TYR A 85 -2.55 -1.62 1.97
C TYR A 85 -2.03 -1.42 3.40
N ARG A 86 -2.61 -0.47 4.15
CA ARG A 86 -2.24 -0.20 5.55
C ARG A 86 -2.84 -1.20 6.55
N THR A 87 -3.73 -2.09 6.11
CA THR A 87 -4.43 -3.08 6.94
C THR A 87 -4.47 -4.45 6.26
N SER A 88 -5.61 -4.77 5.67
CA SER A 88 -5.90 -5.91 4.81
C SER A 88 -7.22 -5.64 4.10
N PHE A 89 -7.44 -6.26 2.95
CA PHE A 89 -8.74 -6.21 2.28
C PHE A 89 -9.86 -6.79 3.15
N ARG A 90 -9.57 -7.79 4.01
CA ARG A 90 -10.53 -8.34 4.96
C ARG A 90 -11.06 -7.28 5.91
N LYS A 91 -10.17 -6.50 6.54
CA LYS A 91 -10.58 -5.42 7.45
C LYS A 91 -11.40 -4.32 6.76
N VAL A 92 -11.11 -4.03 5.50
CA VAL A 92 -11.89 -3.07 4.70
C VAL A 92 -13.27 -3.64 4.37
N ASN A 93 -13.35 -4.92 4.00
CA ASN A 93 -14.62 -5.61 3.74
C ASN A 93 -15.48 -5.68 5.01
N ASP A 94 -14.90 -6.10 6.14
CA ASP A 94 -15.59 -6.23 7.43
C ASP A 94 -16.10 -4.87 7.93
N ALA A 95 -15.35 -3.79 7.69
CA ALA A 95 -15.77 -2.44 8.04
C ALA A 95 -16.77 -1.82 7.05
N GLY A 96 -17.08 -2.48 5.93
CA GLY A 96 -17.93 -1.94 4.87
C GLY A 96 -17.35 -0.71 4.17
N GLY A 97 -16.02 -0.52 4.19
CA GLY A 97 -15.35 0.66 3.66
C GLY A 97 -14.05 0.99 4.40
N VAL A 98 -13.64 2.26 4.38
CA VAL A 98 -12.41 2.70 5.06
C VAL A 98 -12.57 2.62 6.59
N PRO A 99 -11.78 1.79 7.30
CA PRO A 99 -11.87 1.70 8.75
C PRO A 99 -11.49 3.04 9.42
N PRO A 100 -12.12 3.42 10.56
CA PRO A 100 -11.94 4.74 11.18
C PRO A 100 -10.47 5.15 11.39
N LYS A 101 -9.63 4.23 11.86
CA LYS A 101 -8.19 4.43 12.10
C LYS A 101 -7.40 4.92 10.87
N TYR A 102 -7.89 4.67 9.65
CA TYR A 102 -7.17 4.95 8.41
C TYR A 102 -7.78 6.10 7.61
N ARG A 103 -8.81 6.78 8.12
CA ARG A 103 -9.50 7.88 7.42
C ARG A 103 -8.55 9.04 7.09
N ASP A 104 -7.72 9.48 8.03
CA ASP A 104 -6.77 10.58 7.80
C ASP A 104 -5.73 10.23 6.74
N TYR A 105 -5.19 9.01 6.80
CA TYR A 105 -4.29 8.49 5.78
C TYR A 105 -4.98 8.46 4.40
N CYS A 106 -6.20 7.94 4.33
CA CYS A 106 -6.98 7.86 3.10
C CYS A 106 -7.35 9.24 2.55
N ALA A 107 -7.56 10.25 3.40
CA ALA A 107 -7.78 11.63 2.99
C ALA A 107 -6.52 12.21 2.31
N ARG A 108 -5.32 11.96 2.85
CA ARG A 108 -4.05 12.34 2.19
C ARG A 108 -3.88 11.64 0.85
N VAL A 109 -4.21 10.35 0.77
CA VAL A 109 -4.16 9.61 -0.50
C VAL A 109 -5.12 10.22 -1.52
N ALA A 110 -6.36 10.51 -1.12
CA ALA A 110 -7.36 11.12 -2.00
C ALA A 110 -6.94 12.51 -2.50
N HIS A 111 -6.27 13.30 -1.65
CA HIS A 111 -5.69 14.58 -2.04
C HIS A 111 -4.60 14.39 -3.11
N TYR A 112 -3.58 13.57 -2.85
CA TYR A 112 -2.49 13.35 -3.81
C TYR A 112 -2.92 12.61 -5.09
N LEU A 113 -4.01 11.83 -5.05
CA LEU A 113 -4.59 11.27 -6.27
C LEU A 113 -5.04 12.38 -7.22
N LYS A 114 -5.58 13.50 -6.72
CA LYS A 114 -5.97 14.64 -7.58
C LYS A 114 -4.76 15.32 -8.22
N GLU A 115 -3.64 15.40 -7.49
CA GLU A 115 -2.42 16.07 -7.96
C GLU A 115 -1.64 15.23 -8.98
N TYR A 116 -1.59 13.91 -8.78
CA TYR A 116 -0.77 13.03 -9.61
C TYR A 116 -1.54 12.26 -10.69
N THR A 117 -2.87 12.26 -10.70
CA THR A 117 -3.65 11.65 -11.79
C THR A 117 -3.63 12.60 -12.99
N PRO A 118 -3.13 12.16 -14.17
CA PRO A 118 -3.10 13.01 -15.34
C PRO A 118 -4.51 13.51 -15.73
N PRO A 119 -4.64 14.74 -16.25
CA PRO A 119 -5.92 15.25 -16.74
C PRO A 119 -6.57 14.27 -17.73
N GLY A 120 -7.89 14.10 -17.62
CA GLY A 120 -8.67 13.22 -18.50
C GLY A 120 -8.67 11.73 -18.12
N ARG A 121 -7.94 11.32 -17.06
CA ARG A 121 -8.10 9.99 -16.46
C ARG A 121 -8.91 10.10 -15.17
N ARG A 122 -10.00 9.32 -15.05
CA ARG A 122 -10.82 9.22 -13.84
C ARG A 122 -10.57 7.92 -13.11
#